data_AF-A0A821TMM4-F1
#
_entry.id   AF-A0A821TMM4-F1
#
_cell.length_a   1.000
_cell.length_b   1.000
_cell.length_c   1.000
_cell.angle_alpha   90.00
_cell.angle_beta   90.00
_cell.angle_gamma   90.00
#
_symmetry.space_group_name_H-M   'P 1'
#
loop_
_entity.id
_entity.type
_entity.pdbx_description
1 polymer ?
#
loop_
_entity_poly.entity_id
_entity_poly.type
_entity_poly.pdbx_seq_one_letter_code
_entity_poly.pdbx_strand_id
1 'polypeptide(L)' 'GDSGGPLMILNKTDNRWYLFGVTSHGVNSETIQPGVYSSVLTKLNFIKKYL' A
#
# COMPACT_ATOMS: atom_id res chain seq x y z
N GLY A 1 -11.37 -1.51 -3.52
CA GLY A 1 -10.65 -0.33 -3.01
C GLY A 1 -10.35 0.58 -4.18
N ASP A 2 -10.24 1.88 -3.94
CA ASP A 2 -9.90 2.85 -4.99
C ASP A 2 -8.45 2.65 -5.44
N SER A 3 -8.25 2.60 -6.76
CA SER A 3 -6.91 2.53 -7.34
C SER A 3 -6.12 3.77 -6.89
N GLY A 4 -4.91 3.57 -6.37
CA GLY A 4 -4.09 4.64 -5.78
C GLY A 4 -4.32 4.88 -4.29
N GLY A 5 -5.30 4.24 -3.64
CA GLY A 5 -5.57 4.40 -2.21
C GLY A 5 -4.49 3.78 -1.30
N PRO A 6 -4.29 4.30 -0.07
CA PRO A 6 -3.20 3.89 0.81
C PRO A 6 -3.51 2.60 1.57
N LEU A 7 -2.53 1.68 1.62
CA LEU A 7 -2.50 0.57 2.58
C LEU A 7 -1.66 1.00 3.79
N MET A 8 -2.34 1.32 4.88
CA MET A 8 -1.75 1.86 6.11
C MET A 8 -1.72 0.83 7.22
N ILE A 9 -0.65 0.79 8.00
CA ILE A 9 -0.52 -0.05 9.20
C ILE A 9 -0.22 0.84 10.40
N LEU A 10 -0.96 0.66 11.50
CA LEU A 10 -0.67 1.32 12.76
C LEU A 10 0.44 0.56 13.49
N ASN A 11 1.59 1.22 13.68
CA ASN A 11 2.64 0.71 14.56
C ASN A 11 2.23 0.95 16.02
N LYS A 12 2.07 -0.13 16.77
CA LYS A 12 1.64 -0.07 18.18
C LYS A 12 2.74 0.43 19.12
N THR A 13 4.00 0.40 18.72
CA THR A 13 5.13 0.82 19.56
C THR A 13 5.29 2.33 19.61
N ASP A 14 5.10 3.02 18.49
CA ASP A 14 5.24 4.48 18.39
C ASP A 14 3.92 5.22 18.13
N ASN A 15 2.81 4.47 18.01
CA ASN A 15 1.46 4.95 17.74
C ASN A 15 1.34 5.79 16.44
N ARG A 16 2.11 5.44 15.41
CA ARG A 16 2.09 6.10 14.10
C ARG A 16 1.57 5.20 12.99
N TRP A 17 0.90 5.80 12.03
CA TRP A 17 0.47 5.13 10.81
C TRP A 17 1.59 5.16 9.76
N TYR A 18 1.88 4.00 9.19
CA TYR A 18 2.88 3.82 8.14
C TYR A 18 2.23 3.38 6.84
N LEU A 19 2.62 4.02 5.74
CA LEU A 19 2.20 3.63 4.39
C LEU A 19 3.05 2.45 3.90
N PHE A 20 2.43 1.27 3.81
CA PHE A 20 3.08 0.04 3.38
C PHE A 20 2.89 -0.24 1.88
N GLY A 21 1.76 0.16 1.32
CA GLY A 21 1.43 -0.09 -0.07
C GLY A 21 0.48 0.94 -0.65
N VAL A 22 0.41 0.96 -1.98
CA VAL A 22 -0.57 1.74 -2.75
C VAL A 22 -1.42 0.74 -3.53
N THR A 23 -2.75 0.83 -3.40
CA THR A 23 -3.70 -0.05 -4.07
C THR A 23 -3.50 0.03 -5.58
N SER A 24 -3.29 -1.11 -6.23
CA SER A 24 -3.19 -1.18 -7.70
C SER A 24 -4.55 -1.52 -8.29
N HIS A 25 -5.04 -2.73 -8.05
CA HIS A 25 -6.35 -3.21 -8.47
C HIS A 25 -6.86 -4.28 -7.52
N GLY A 26 -8.17 -4.42 -7.43
CA GLY A 26 -8.82 -5.61 -6.87
C GLY A 26 -9.19 -6.54 -8.01
N VAL A 27 -9.06 -7.84 -7.81
CA VAL A 27 -9.64 -8.81 -8.75
C VAL A 27 -11.12 -8.99 -8.43
N ASN A 28 -11.91 -9.18 -9.49
CA ASN A 28 -13.36 -9.25 -9.55
C ASN A 28 -14.03 -9.83 -8.30
N SER A 29 -15.13 -9.20 -7.88
CA SER A 29 -15.95 -9.55 -6.71
C SER A 29 -16.50 -10.99 -6.68
N GLU A 30 -16.38 -11.71 -7.79
CA GLU A 30 -16.85 -13.08 -7.97
C GLU A 30 -15.87 -14.15 -7.43
N THR A 31 -14.65 -13.74 -7.07
CA THR A 31 -13.64 -14.65 -6.51
C THR A 31 -12.97 -14.02 -5.29
N ILE A 32 -12.76 -14.81 -4.24
CA ILE A 32 -12.00 -14.38 -3.06
C ILE A 32 -10.53 -14.33 -3.45
N GLN A 33 -10.09 -13.16 -3.94
CA GLN A 33 -8.71 -12.89 -4.28
C GLN A 33 -8.15 -11.79 -3.37
N PRO A 34 -6.88 -11.89 -2.96
CA PRO A 34 -6.25 -10.82 -2.22
C PRO A 34 -6.18 -9.55 -3.07
N GLY A 35 -6.36 -8.39 -2.43
CA GLY A 35 -6.10 -7.11 -3.10
C GLY A 35 -4.64 -7.00 -3.54
N VAL A 36 -4.39 -6.36 -4.69
CA VAL A 36 -3.04 -6.17 -5.21
C VAL A 36 -2.54 -4.77 -4.84
N TYR A 37 -1.37 -4.70 -4.22
CA TYR A 37 -0.76 -3.46 -3.75
C TYR A 37 0.68 -3.31 -4.26
N SER A 38 1.04 -2.09 -4.66
CA SER A 38 2.43 -1.72 -4.91
C SER A 38 3.15 -1.44 -3.60
N SER A 39 4.11 -2.28 -3.21
CA SER A 39 4.91 -2.11 -1.99
C SER A 39 5.71 -0.81 -1.99
N VAL A 40 5.47 0.08 -1.02
CA VAL A 40 6.21 1.35 -0.88
C VAL A 40 7.68 1.09 -0.52
N LEU A 41 7.96 0.07 0.29
CA LEU A 41 9.31 -0.31 0.71
C LEU A 41 10.25 -0.54 -0.48
N THR A 42 9.77 -1.26 -1.50
CA THR A 42 10.55 -1.52 -2.72
C THR A 42 10.77 -0.28 -3.61
N LYS A 43 9.96 0.78 -3.42
CA LYS A 43 10.04 2.03 -4.19
C LYS A 43 10.72 3.17 -3.42
N LEU A 44 11.17 2.94 -2.18
CA LEU A 44 11.76 3.99 -1.35
C LEU A 44 12.92 4.72 -2.01
N ASN A 45 13.80 4.02 -2.74
CA ASN A 45 14.92 4.66 -3.43
C ASN A 45 14.44 5.60 -4.55
N PHE A 46 13.45 5.19 -5.34
CA PHE A 46 12.84 6.02 -6.36
C PHE A 46 12.17 7.24 -5.73
N ILE A 47 11.34 7.02 -4.70
CA ILE A 47 10.61 8.09 -4.01
C ILE A 47 11.60 9.12 -3.43
N LYS A 48 12.63 8.65 -2.71
CA LYS A 48 13.66 9.52 -2.13
C LYS A 48 14.48 10.29 -3.17
N LYS A 49 14.62 9.77 -4.39
CA LYS A 49 15.34 10.45 -5.47
C LYS A 49 14.57 11.67 -6.00
N TYR A 50 13.24 11.65 -5.93
CA TYR A 50 12.37 12.67 -6.52
C TYR A 50 11.55 13.45 -5.47
N LEU A 51 11.86 13.26 -4.18
CA LEU A 51 11.46 14.16 -3.08
C LEU A 51 12.50 15.25 -2.93
#